data_AF-A0A150FAN4-F1
#
_entry.id   AF-A0A150FAN4-F1
#
_cell.length_a   1.000
_cell.length_b   1.000
_cell.length_c   1.000
_cell.angle_alpha   90.00
_cell.angle_beta   90.00
_cell.angle_gamma   90.00
#
_symmetry.space_group_name_H-M   'P 1'
#
loop_
_entity.id
_entity.type
_entity.pdbx_description
1 polymer ?
#
loop_
_entity_poly.entity_id
_entity_poly.type
_entity_poly.pdbx_seq_one_letter_code
_entity_poly.pdbx_strand_id
1 'polypeptide(L)'
;MFNSDIKEKYLDSVTEAVAHQLRPLFSKSEITENLYKKDIYDFTSVQILELIRSFDQTTIGSVKRTLSLLSTYIDWATSYNLSKGAVNLARTISNDELYECLGDKKLYISFSELEDMQDKLLNYQSKAVLRCLFEGISGMAHSELLSLSRQQIEEAMLNGNVLTLHDIKNGDRKLKVSSDCLIIALNASKESTYQLKNGRAEGRAKEVSLVDNDFVIKTKKTRGKNEGQAGRHIITNLITDISEFFKINFLTPNTIVRSGHLYRAYQLYKERGVIDNAVRYQIIDEFNLNVNRVRAVYSMKDYINEEEIKKLYAEELGLKDEELI
;
A
#
# COMPACT_ATOMS: atom_id res chain seq x y z
N MET A 1 -17.60 17.62 13.12
CA MET A 1 -16.30 18.17 13.56
C MET A 1 -16.52 18.92 14.87
N PHE A 2 -15.77 18.59 15.93
CA PHE A 2 -15.79 19.34 17.19
C PHE A 2 -15.34 20.80 16.94
N ASN A 3 -16.04 21.79 17.51
CA ASN A 3 -15.83 23.22 17.25
C ASN A 3 -15.68 23.57 15.76
N SER A 4 -16.67 23.17 14.94
CA SER A 4 -16.66 23.33 13.48
C SER A 4 -16.23 24.71 13.02
N ASP A 5 -16.76 25.77 13.65
CA ASP A 5 -16.53 27.15 13.22
C ASP A 5 -15.06 27.58 13.35
N ILE A 6 -14.34 27.07 14.35
CA ILE A 6 -12.91 27.36 14.55
C ILE A 6 -12.09 26.61 13.51
N LYS A 7 -12.44 25.35 13.24
CA LYS A 7 -11.71 24.51 12.29
C LYS A 7 -11.93 24.94 10.85
N GLU A 8 -13.14 25.35 10.47
CA GLU A 8 -13.39 25.93 9.14
C GLU A 8 -12.58 27.22 8.95
N LYS A 9 -12.51 28.11 9.96
CA LYS A 9 -11.63 29.29 9.90
C LYS A 9 -10.16 28.95 9.69
N TYR A 10 -9.67 27.87 10.30
CA TYR A 10 -8.31 27.40 10.05
C TYR A 10 -8.15 26.85 8.63
N LEU A 11 -9.10 26.04 8.17
CA LEU A 11 -9.08 25.46 6.82
C LEU A 11 -9.08 26.54 5.73
N ASP A 12 -9.79 27.65 5.94
CA ASP A 12 -9.80 28.81 5.04
C ASP A 12 -8.47 29.59 5.04
N SER A 13 -7.65 29.43 6.10
CA SER A 13 -6.36 30.12 6.24
C SER A 13 -5.17 29.38 5.60
N VAL A 14 -5.35 28.11 5.22
CA VAL A 14 -4.31 27.26 4.64
C VAL A 14 -4.55 27.02 3.15
N THR A 15 -3.57 26.41 2.46
CA THR A 15 -3.76 26.05 1.05
C THR A 15 -4.78 24.94 0.89
N GLU A 16 -5.48 24.92 -0.26
CA GLU A 16 -6.49 23.89 -0.58
C GLU A 16 -5.95 22.46 -0.42
N ALA A 17 -4.69 22.23 -0.81
CA ALA A 17 -4.03 20.93 -0.67
C ALA A 17 -3.84 20.49 0.79
N VAL A 18 -3.62 21.43 1.70
CA VAL A 18 -3.50 21.18 3.15
C VAL A 18 -4.89 21.04 3.77
N ALA A 19 -5.85 21.89 3.38
CA ALA A 19 -7.24 21.79 3.83
C ALA A 19 -7.86 20.43 3.47
N HIS A 20 -7.63 19.95 2.24
CA HIS A 20 -8.09 18.62 1.80
C HIS A 20 -7.53 17.47 2.65
N GLN A 21 -6.31 17.61 3.20
CA GLN A 21 -5.71 16.61 4.09
C GLN A 21 -6.24 16.72 5.54
N LEU A 22 -6.51 17.93 6.02
CA LEU A 22 -6.98 18.20 7.38
C LEU A 22 -8.46 17.87 7.58
N ARG A 23 -9.33 18.09 6.59
CA ARG A 23 -10.78 17.83 6.71
C ARG A 23 -11.10 16.41 7.20
N PRO A 24 -10.54 15.32 6.61
CA PRO A 24 -10.75 13.97 7.11
C PRO A 24 -10.19 13.75 8.52
N LEU A 25 -9.05 14.37 8.85
CA LEU A 25 -8.44 14.25 10.18
C LEU A 25 -9.34 14.87 11.24
N PHE A 26 -9.85 16.09 11.01
CA PHE A 26 -10.76 16.76 11.92
C PHE A 26 -12.12 16.06 12.06
N SER A 27 -12.60 15.43 10.99
CA SER A 27 -13.82 14.62 11.08
C SER A 27 -13.61 13.38 11.93
N LYS A 28 -12.45 12.72 11.82
CA LYS A 28 -12.14 11.52 12.62
C LYS A 28 -11.80 11.85 14.07
N SER A 29 -11.14 13.00 14.31
CA SER A 29 -10.75 13.43 15.66
C SER A 29 -11.92 13.78 16.55
N GLU A 30 -13.08 14.09 15.97
CA GLU A 30 -14.30 14.46 16.69
C GLU A 30 -14.69 13.44 17.77
N ILE A 31 -14.47 12.15 17.53
CA ILE A 31 -14.74 11.10 18.51
C ILE A 31 -13.88 11.30 19.77
N THR A 32 -12.58 11.50 19.59
CA THR A 32 -11.60 11.71 20.67
C THR A 32 -11.79 13.07 21.36
N GLU A 33 -12.11 14.12 20.60
CA GLU A 33 -12.38 15.45 21.14
C GLU A 33 -13.66 15.49 21.98
N ASN A 34 -14.71 14.80 21.54
CA ASN A 34 -15.93 14.62 22.33
C ASN A 34 -15.67 13.82 23.61
N LEU A 35 -14.81 12.79 23.55
CA LEU A 35 -14.41 12.00 24.71
C LEU A 35 -13.70 12.87 25.76
N TYR A 36 -12.75 13.71 25.33
CA TYR A 36 -12.01 14.60 26.22
C TYR A 36 -12.71 15.92 26.53
N LYS A 37 -13.81 16.23 25.84
CA LYS A 37 -14.54 17.51 25.89
C LYS A 37 -13.62 18.72 25.70
N LYS A 38 -12.64 18.58 24.83
CA LYS A 38 -11.61 19.58 24.52
C LYS A 38 -11.29 19.51 23.05
N ASP A 39 -10.84 20.63 22.50
CA ASP A 39 -10.31 20.70 21.15
C ASP A 39 -8.85 20.17 21.12
N ILE A 40 -8.38 19.77 19.94
CA ILE A 40 -7.01 19.27 19.72
C ILE A 40 -5.96 20.26 20.22
N TYR A 41 -6.20 21.58 20.09
CA TYR A 41 -5.25 22.60 20.57
C TYR A 41 -5.08 22.68 22.09
N ASP A 42 -5.94 21.99 22.84
CA ASP A 42 -5.88 21.88 24.31
C ASP A 42 -5.48 20.44 24.75
N PHE A 43 -5.05 19.58 23.83
CA PHE A 43 -4.61 18.23 24.15
C PHE A 43 -3.19 18.22 24.75
N THR A 44 -2.98 17.27 25.67
CA THR A 44 -1.63 16.89 26.14
C THR A 44 -0.91 16.02 25.11
N SER A 45 0.42 15.87 25.22
CA SER A 45 1.19 14.99 24.33
C SER A 45 0.65 13.54 24.32
N VAL A 46 0.21 13.03 25.48
CA VAL A 46 -0.41 11.69 25.59
C VAL A 46 -1.72 11.60 24.79
N GLN A 47 -2.60 12.61 24.91
CA GLN A 47 -3.87 12.64 24.18
C GLN A 47 -3.66 12.81 22.67
N ILE A 48 -2.62 13.54 22.26
CA ILE A 48 -2.22 13.65 20.85
C ILE A 48 -1.76 12.28 20.33
N LEU A 49 -0.93 11.55 21.08
CA LEU A 49 -0.50 10.20 20.72
C LEU A 49 -1.68 9.22 20.62
N GLU A 50 -2.64 9.28 21.53
CA GLU A 50 -3.87 8.47 21.46
C GLU A 50 -4.73 8.81 20.25
N LEU A 51 -4.88 10.10 19.93
CA LEU A 51 -5.57 10.53 18.72
C LEU A 51 -4.86 9.99 17.47
N ILE A 52 -3.54 10.09 17.41
CA ILE A 52 -2.74 9.55 16.31
C ILE A 52 -2.94 8.03 16.18
N ARG A 53 -2.89 7.28 17.30
CA ARG A 53 -3.16 5.83 17.33
C ARG A 53 -4.55 5.49 16.80
N SER A 54 -5.56 6.32 17.09
CA SER A 54 -6.94 6.11 16.63
C SER A 54 -7.11 6.19 15.11
N PHE A 55 -6.18 6.83 14.40
CA PHE A 55 -6.22 6.89 12.93
C PHE A 55 -5.77 5.61 12.23
N ASP A 56 -5.31 4.60 12.98
CA ASP A 56 -4.96 3.27 12.48
C ASP A 56 -3.94 3.31 11.31
N GLN A 57 -2.93 4.16 11.45
CA GLN A 57 -1.92 4.37 10.41
C GLN A 57 -0.90 3.24 10.38
N THR A 58 -0.42 2.90 9.18
CA THR A 58 0.45 1.73 8.93
C THR A 58 1.89 2.08 8.58
N THR A 59 2.24 3.37 8.53
CA THR A 59 3.63 3.80 8.22
C THR A 59 4.05 4.96 9.11
N ILE A 60 5.32 4.95 9.54
CA ILE A 60 5.89 6.04 10.35
C ILE A 60 5.79 7.39 9.61
N GLY A 61 5.96 7.38 8.28
CA GLY A 61 5.79 8.58 7.47
C GLY A 61 4.37 9.15 7.55
N SER A 62 3.34 8.31 7.64
CA SER A 62 1.96 8.78 7.82
C SER A 62 1.72 9.33 9.22
N VAL A 63 2.24 8.65 10.25
CA VAL A 63 2.20 9.11 11.64
C VAL A 63 2.86 10.48 11.80
N LYS A 64 4.08 10.64 11.28
CA LYS A 64 4.83 11.91 11.28
C LYS A 64 4.10 13.03 10.54
N ARG A 65 3.49 12.72 9.38
CA ARG A 65 2.67 13.70 8.64
C ARG A 65 1.46 14.15 9.44
N THR A 66 0.75 13.22 10.07
CA THR A 66 -0.39 13.56 10.94
C THR A 66 0.06 14.46 12.09
N LEU A 67 1.14 14.08 12.82
CA LEU A 67 1.68 14.92 13.89
C LEU A 67 2.01 16.33 13.38
N SER A 68 2.63 16.44 12.21
CA SER A 68 2.95 17.73 11.60
C SER A 68 1.71 18.56 11.31
N LEU A 69 0.65 17.96 10.75
CA LEU A 69 -0.61 18.66 10.43
C LEU A 69 -1.35 19.10 11.71
N LEU A 70 -1.36 18.26 12.74
CA LEU A 70 -1.92 18.61 14.04
C LEU A 70 -1.09 19.73 14.68
N SER A 71 0.24 19.63 14.64
CA SER A 71 1.13 20.67 15.19
C SER A 71 0.88 22.03 14.55
N THR A 72 0.71 22.09 13.22
CA THR A 72 0.42 23.36 12.54
C THR A 72 -0.94 23.94 12.91
N TYR A 73 -1.93 23.10 13.21
CA TYR A 73 -3.22 23.56 13.70
C TYR A 73 -3.11 24.12 15.13
N ILE A 74 -2.38 23.43 16.00
CA ILE A 74 -2.17 23.85 17.40
C ILE A 74 -1.39 25.17 17.44
N ASP A 75 -0.36 25.33 16.61
CA ASP A 75 0.39 26.59 16.50
C ASP A 75 -0.50 27.75 16.06
N TRP A 76 -1.37 27.52 15.06
CA TRP A 76 -2.35 28.51 14.62
C TRP A 76 -3.32 28.85 15.74
N ALA A 77 -3.92 27.86 16.41
CA ALA A 77 -4.84 28.12 17.52
C ALA A 77 -4.17 28.89 18.67
N THR A 78 -2.89 28.62 18.94
CA THR A 78 -2.09 29.33 19.94
C THR A 78 -1.84 30.79 19.55
N SER A 79 -1.53 31.07 18.27
CA SER A 79 -1.29 32.45 17.81
C SER A 79 -2.53 33.34 17.83
N TYR A 80 -3.73 32.74 17.78
CA TYR A 80 -5.02 33.41 17.96
C TYR A 80 -5.52 33.44 19.42
N ASN A 81 -4.69 33.03 20.39
CA ASN A 81 -5.04 32.94 21.81
C ASN A 81 -6.28 32.07 22.10
N LEU A 82 -6.50 31.02 21.30
CA LEU A 82 -7.61 30.08 21.49
C LEU A 82 -7.25 28.97 22.49
N SER A 83 -5.97 28.59 22.55
CA SER A 83 -5.46 27.55 23.47
C SER A 83 -5.30 28.10 24.89
N LYS A 84 -5.54 27.23 25.88
CA LYS A 84 -5.24 27.53 27.29
C LYS A 84 -3.74 27.50 27.59
N GLY A 85 -2.95 26.83 26.74
CA GLY A 85 -1.50 26.70 26.87
C GLY A 85 -0.77 27.63 25.92
N ALA A 86 0.39 28.14 26.35
CA ALA A 86 1.28 28.95 25.50
C ALA A 86 2.24 28.12 24.64
N VAL A 87 2.27 26.79 24.84
CA VAL A 87 3.25 25.89 24.21
C VAL A 87 2.52 24.75 23.48
N ASN A 88 2.92 24.51 22.24
CA ASN A 88 2.44 23.39 21.45
C ASN A 88 3.08 22.07 21.93
N LEU A 89 2.34 21.31 22.73
CA LEU A 89 2.76 20.02 23.29
C LEU A 89 2.90 18.90 22.25
N ALA A 90 2.47 19.10 21.00
CA ALA A 90 2.75 18.16 19.91
C ALA A 90 4.24 18.14 19.55
N ARG A 91 4.95 19.26 19.75
CA ARG A 91 6.36 19.41 19.38
C ARG A 91 7.32 18.74 20.36
N THR A 92 6.83 18.27 21.51
CA THR A 92 7.63 17.54 22.51
C THR A 92 7.65 16.03 22.29
N ILE A 93 6.83 15.53 21.36
CA ILE A 93 6.72 14.09 21.06
C ILE A 93 7.97 13.63 20.32
N SER A 94 8.63 12.61 20.86
CA SER A 94 9.83 12.00 20.30
C SER A 94 9.53 11.08 19.12
N ASN A 95 10.56 10.71 18.35
CA ASN A 95 10.39 9.73 17.27
C ASN A 95 9.99 8.35 17.82
N ASP A 96 10.54 7.93 18.96
CA ASP A 96 10.29 6.61 19.55
C ASP A 96 8.82 6.47 19.95
N GLU A 97 8.24 7.49 20.59
CA GLU A 97 6.81 7.55 20.91
C GLU A 97 5.91 7.48 19.65
N LEU A 98 6.38 8.00 18.51
CA LEU A 98 5.65 7.88 17.24
C LEU A 98 5.76 6.49 16.63
N TYR A 99 6.87 5.78 16.85
CA TYR A 99 7.00 4.39 16.42
C TYR A 99 6.03 3.49 17.19
N GLU A 100 5.84 3.74 18.49
CA GLU A 100 4.84 3.03 19.32
C GLU A 100 3.39 3.22 18.82
N CYS A 101 3.10 4.26 18.03
CA CYS A 101 1.76 4.46 17.47
C CYS A 101 1.40 3.46 16.36
N LEU A 102 2.37 2.75 15.78
CA LEU A 102 2.11 1.82 14.67
C LEU A 102 1.47 0.51 15.16
N GLY A 103 1.85 0.03 16.35
CA GLY A 103 1.39 -1.22 16.95
C GLY A 103 1.79 -2.47 16.15
N ASP A 104 1.43 -3.64 16.66
CA ASP A 104 1.72 -4.93 16.01
C ASP A 104 0.69 -5.31 14.93
N LYS A 105 0.65 -4.50 13.87
CA LYS A 105 -0.22 -4.78 12.73
C LYS A 105 0.53 -5.57 11.68
N LYS A 106 -0.13 -6.58 11.13
CA LYS A 106 0.34 -7.23 9.91
C LYS A 106 0.18 -6.26 8.75
N LEU A 107 1.28 -5.97 8.05
CA LEU A 107 1.32 -5.00 6.94
C LEU A 107 1.61 -5.62 5.59
N TYR A 108 2.16 -6.83 5.60
CA TYR A 108 2.69 -7.53 4.44
C TYR A 108 2.16 -8.96 4.42
N ILE A 109 2.18 -9.56 3.25
CA ILE A 109 1.85 -10.98 3.06
C ILE A 109 3.14 -11.76 2.77
N SER A 110 3.28 -12.95 3.33
CA SER A 110 4.37 -13.85 2.97
C SER A 110 4.17 -14.41 1.55
N PHE A 111 5.20 -15.05 0.99
CA PHE A 111 5.05 -15.78 -0.27
C PHE A 111 4.05 -16.95 -0.15
N SER A 112 4.06 -17.66 0.98
CA SER A 112 3.10 -18.74 1.26
C SER A 112 1.66 -18.21 1.28
N GLU A 113 1.41 -17.07 1.93
CA GLU A 113 0.10 -16.42 1.93
C GLU A 113 -0.35 -15.95 0.54
N LEU A 114 0.59 -15.44 -0.27
CA LEU A 114 0.31 -15.07 -1.66
C LEU A 114 -0.22 -16.27 -2.45
N GLU A 115 0.44 -17.43 -2.36
CA GLU A 115 0.03 -18.66 -3.04
C GLU A 115 -1.34 -19.13 -2.52
N ASP A 116 -1.51 -19.15 -1.21
CA ASP A 116 -2.76 -19.48 -0.53
C ASP A 116 -3.94 -18.60 -0.98
N MET A 117 -3.69 -17.30 -1.15
CA MET A 117 -4.67 -16.35 -1.66
C MET A 117 -4.99 -16.63 -3.14
N GLN A 118 -3.97 -16.91 -3.96
CA GLN A 118 -4.15 -17.21 -5.38
C GLN A 118 -4.97 -18.48 -5.61
N ASP A 119 -4.78 -19.50 -4.78
CA ASP A 119 -5.53 -20.76 -4.87
C ASP A 119 -7.02 -20.57 -4.54
N LYS A 120 -7.33 -19.69 -3.58
CA LYS A 120 -8.70 -19.39 -3.13
C LYS A 120 -9.47 -18.46 -4.07
N LEU A 121 -8.78 -17.69 -4.91
CA LEU A 121 -9.41 -16.78 -5.89
C LEU A 121 -9.88 -17.55 -7.13
N LEU A 122 -11.02 -17.14 -7.70
CA LEU A 122 -11.51 -17.70 -8.97
C LEU A 122 -11.05 -16.89 -10.18
N ASN A 123 -11.09 -15.56 -10.08
CA ASN A 123 -10.77 -14.70 -11.23
C ASN A 123 -9.27 -14.62 -11.44
N TYR A 124 -8.82 -14.90 -12.66
CA TYR A 124 -7.40 -14.82 -12.98
C TYR A 124 -6.89 -13.38 -12.96
N GLN A 125 -7.70 -12.37 -13.32
CA GLN A 125 -7.29 -10.97 -13.16
C GLN A 125 -6.99 -10.61 -11.70
N SER A 126 -7.71 -11.18 -10.72
CA SER A 126 -7.42 -10.96 -9.30
C SER A 126 -6.10 -11.62 -8.89
N LYS A 127 -5.87 -12.87 -9.33
CA LYS A 127 -4.60 -13.57 -9.12
C LYS A 127 -3.42 -12.82 -9.75
N ALA A 128 -3.60 -12.34 -10.98
CA ALA A 128 -2.59 -11.62 -11.74
C ALA A 128 -2.20 -10.31 -11.06
N VAL A 129 -3.16 -9.52 -10.56
CA VAL A 129 -2.85 -8.29 -9.81
C VAL A 129 -1.96 -8.61 -8.60
N LEU A 130 -2.27 -9.65 -7.82
CA LEU A 130 -1.45 -10.06 -6.68
C LEU A 130 -0.04 -10.48 -7.12
N ARG A 131 0.05 -11.45 -8.04
CA ARG A 131 1.34 -12.02 -8.47
C ARG A 131 2.24 -10.98 -9.14
N CYS A 132 1.67 -10.21 -10.07
CA CYS A 132 2.42 -9.21 -10.84
C CYS A 132 2.95 -8.10 -9.94
N LEU A 133 2.13 -7.56 -9.03
CA LEU A 133 2.60 -6.54 -8.08
C LEU A 133 3.65 -7.11 -7.14
N PHE A 134 3.48 -8.34 -6.65
CA PHE A 134 4.43 -8.98 -5.74
C PHE A 134 5.79 -9.19 -6.45
N GLU A 135 5.78 -9.53 -7.73
CA GLU A 135 7.01 -9.64 -8.52
C GLU A 135 7.53 -8.29 -9.05
N GLY A 136 6.89 -7.19 -8.66
CA GLY A 136 7.37 -5.84 -8.90
C GLY A 136 6.90 -5.20 -10.21
N ILE A 137 5.92 -5.78 -10.90
CA ILE A 137 5.24 -5.15 -12.05
C ILE A 137 4.22 -4.14 -11.50
N SER A 138 4.55 -2.85 -11.54
CA SER A 138 3.67 -1.79 -11.03
C SER A 138 3.70 -0.57 -11.94
N GLY A 139 4.81 0.16 -11.95
CA GLY A 139 4.94 1.44 -12.64
C GLY A 139 4.09 2.58 -12.05
N MET A 140 4.32 3.80 -12.53
CA MET A 140 3.57 4.98 -12.12
C MET A 140 2.09 4.85 -12.49
N ALA A 141 1.22 5.07 -11.50
CA ALA A 141 -0.23 4.89 -11.64
C ALA A 141 -0.64 3.50 -12.17
N HIS A 142 0.17 2.47 -11.86
CA HIS A 142 0.01 1.08 -12.30
C HIS A 142 0.20 0.85 -13.80
N SER A 143 0.90 1.75 -14.50
CA SER A 143 0.99 1.70 -15.97
C SER A 143 1.62 0.43 -16.52
N GLU A 144 2.61 -0.15 -15.83
CA GLU A 144 3.26 -1.39 -16.32
C GLU A 144 2.27 -2.55 -16.31
N LEU A 145 1.50 -2.69 -15.23
CA LEU A 145 0.50 -3.73 -15.10
C LEU A 145 -0.70 -3.50 -16.02
N LEU A 146 -1.11 -2.25 -16.20
CA LEU A 146 -2.23 -1.90 -17.09
C LEU A 146 -1.88 -2.06 -18.57
N SER A 147 -0.61 -1.90 -18.94
CA SER A 147 -0.16 -2.02 -20.34
C SER A 147 0.30 -3.42 -20.70
N LEU A 148 0.50 -4.30 -19.71
CA LEU A 148 0.93 -5.68 -19.92
C LEU A 148 -0.05 -6.44 -20.83
N SER A 149 0.46 -6.88 -21.99
CA SER A 149 -0.30 -7.59 -23.01
C SER A 149 0.01 -9.09 -23.04
N ARG A 150 -0.88 -9.87 -23.66
CA ARG A 150 -0.67 -11.30 -23.91
C ARG A 150 0.57 -11.52 -24.74
N GLN A 151 0.77 -10.71 -25.79
CA GLN A 151 1.95 -10.81 -26.64
C GLN A 151 3.25 -10.69 -25.82
N GLN A 152 3.33 -9.70 -24.93
CA GLN A 152 4.52 -9.51 -24.08
C GLN A 152 4.77 -10.72 -23.16
N ILE A 153 3.71 -11.37 -22.67
CA ILE A 153 3.82 -12.58 -21.85
C ILE A 153 4.33 -13.75 -22.68
N GLU A 154 3.74 -13.98 -23.85
CA GLU A 154 4.13 -15.09 -24.74
C GLU A 154 5.59 -14.94 -25.19
N GLU A 155 6.03 -13.72 -25.52
CA GLU A 155 7.43 -13.42 -25.82
C GLU A 155 8.35 -13.67 -24.61
N ALA A 156 7.95 -13.26 -23.40
CA ALA A 156 8.74 -13.48 -22.19
C ALA A 156 8.90 -14.96 -21.84
N MET A 157 7.86 -15.79 -22.04
CA MET A 157 7.92 -17.24 -21.83
C MET A 157 8.97 -17.92 -22.73
N LEU A 158 9.22 -17.34 -23.91
CA LEU A 158 10.26 -17.82 -24.84
C LEU A 158 11.65 -17.22 -24.57
N ASN A 159 11.72 -16.18 -23.74
CA ASN A 159 12.94 -15.40 -23.49
C ASN A 159 13.34 -15.39 -22.00
N GLY A 160 13.43 -16.58 -21.39
CA GLY A 160 13.94 -16.74 -20.03
C GLY A 160 13.13 -16.02 -18.95
N ASN A 161 11.83 -15.83 -19.19
CA ASN A 161 10.87 -15.13 -18.34
C ASN A 161 11.21 -13.65 -18.10
N VAL A 162 11.72 -12.95 -19.11
CA VAL A 162 12.03 -11.52 -19.02
C VAL A 162 10.96 -10.70 -19.74
N LEU A 163 10.19 -9.93 -18.96
CA LEU A 163 9.19 -8.98 -19.46
C LEU A 163 9.84 -7.64 -19.81
N THR A 164 9.37 -7.01 -20.88
CA THR A 164 9.61 -5.59 -21.16
C THR A 164 8.39 -4.79 -20.71
N LEU A 165 8.55 -3.95 -19.70
CA LEU A 165 7.46 -3.23 -19.02
C LEU A 165 7.52 -1.74 -19.33
N HIS A 166 6.35 -1.13 -19.58
CA HIS A 166 6.24 0.28 -19.91
C HIS A 166 5.75 1.13 -18.73
N ASP A 167 6.60 2.04 -18.24
CA ASP A 167 6.27 3.05 -17.24
C ASP A 167 6.03 4.41 -17.90
N ILE A 168 4.87 5.02 -17.65
CA ILE A 168 4.48 6.30 -18.26
C ILE A 168 5.40 7.48 -17.90
N LYS A 169 6.20 7.37 -16.84
CA LYS A 169 7.14 8.39 -16.37
C LYS A 169 8.59 8.01 -16.62
N ASN A 170 8.92 6.73 -16.44
CA ASN A 170 10.30 6.26 -16.40
C ASN A 170 10.72 5.50 -17.67
N GLY A 171 9.82 5.32 -18.64
CA GLY A 171 10.07 4.60 -19.87
C GLY A 171 10.05 3.09 -19.69
N ASP A 172 10.71 2.39 -20.60
CA ASP A 172 10.70 0.92 -20.60
C ASP A 172 11.80 0.35 -19.70
N ARG A 173 11.49 -0.75 -19.00
CA ARG A 173 12.48 -1.55 -18.28
C ARG A 173 12.26 -3.03 -18.51
N LYS A 174 13.32 -3.82 -18.31
CA LYS A 174 13.25 -5.28 -18.31
C LYS A 174 13.17 -5.81 -16.89
N LEU A 175 12.31 -6.79 -16.66
CA LEU A 175 12.13 -7.44 -15.37
C LEU A 175 12.04 -8.95 -15.56
N LYS A 176 12.87 -9.70 -14.85
CA LYS A 176 12.76 -11.17 -14.80
C LYS A 176 11.69 -11.54 -13.78
N VAL A 177 10.79 -12.43 -14.17
CA VAL A 177 9.68 -12.92 -13.34
C VAL A 177 9.68 -14.45 -13.28
N SER A 178 8.91 -15.01 -12.37
CA SER A 178 8.69 -16.45 -12.26
C SER A 178 7.81 -16.96 -13.40
N SER A 179 7.90 -18.27 -13.67
CA SER A 179 7.03 -18.92 -14.64
C SER A 179 5.56 -18.82 -14.24
N ASP A 180 5.22 -18.93 -12.95
CA ASP A 180 3.83 -18.85 -12.51
C ASP A 180 3.26 -17.46 -12.71
N CYS A 181 4.06 -16.40 -12.57
CA CYS A 181 3.62 -15.03 -12.92
C CYS A 181 3.15 -14.96 -14.36
N LEU A 182 3.93 -15.51 -15.29
CA LEU A 182 3.58 -15.53 -16.71
C LEU A 182 2.35 -16.41 -16.96
N ILE A 183 2.24 -17.57 -16.33
CA ILE A 183 1.08 -18.47 -16.47
C ILE A 183 -0.20 -17.80 -15.96
N ILE A 184 -0.16 -17.21 -14.77
CA ILE A 184 -1.31 -16.51 -14.16
C ILE A 184 -1.71 -15.31 -15.03
N ALA A 185 -0.75 -14.50 -15.47
CA ALA A 185 -1.02 -13.34 -16.32
C ALA A 185 -1.55 -13.76 -17.70
N LEU A 186 -1.05 -14.85 -18.28
CA LEU A 186 -1.56 -15.39 -19.54
C LEU A 186 -3.02 -15.84 -19.42
N ASN A 187 -3.34 -16.56 -18.34
CA ASN A 187 -4.72 -16.98 -18.08
C ASN A 187 -5.65 -15.79 -17.83
N ALA A 188 -5.18 -14.75 -17.14
CA ALA A 188 -5.92 -13.50 -16.98
C ALA A 188 -6.16 -12.80 -18.33
N SER A 189 -5.16 -12.75 -19.22
CA SER A 189 -5.33 -12.18 -20.57
C SER A 189 -6.33 -12.96 -21.44
N LYS A 190 -6.59 -14.24 -21.13
CA LYS A 190 -7.55 -15.10 -21.84
C LYS A 190 -8.95 -15.09 -21.20
N GLU A 191 -9.08 -14.49 -20.02
CA GLU A 191 -10.33 -14.40 -19.29
C GLU A 191 -11.33 -13.52 -20.07
N SER A 192 -12.54 -14.06 -20.29
CA SER A 192 -13.64 -13.39 -21.01
C SER A 192 -14.82 -13.03 -20.12
N THR A 193 -14.89 -13.63 -18.92
CA THR A 193 -15.89 -13.35 -17.90
C THR A 193 -15.23 -13.18 -16.53
N TYR A 194 -15.76 -12.29 -15.72
CA TYR A 194 -15.34 -12.05 -14.34
C TYR A 194 -16.45 -12.47 -13.38
N GLN A 195 -16.14 -13.40 -12.49
CA GLN A 195 -17.00 -13.86 -11.41
C GLN A 195 -17.09 -12.77 -10.33
N LEU A 196 -18.28 -12.18 -10.15
CA LEU A 196 -18.48 -11.11 -9.18
C LEU A 196 -18.18 -11.59 -7.76
N LYS A 197 -17.51 -10.75 -6.96
CA LYS A 197 -17.00 -11.09 -5.62
C LYS A 197 -16.17 -12.39 -5.59
N ASN A 198 -15.40 -12.66 -6.65
CA ASN A 198 -14.63 -13.90 -6.79
C ASN A 198 -15.50 -15.17 -6.61
N GLY A 199 -16.73 -15.14 -7.13
CA GLY A 199 -17.68 -16.26 -7.07
C GLY A 199 -18.62 -16.26 -5.87
N ARG A 200 -18.52 -15.28 -4.96
CA ARG A 200 -19.39 -15.16 -3.78
C ARG A 200 -20.56 -14.19 -3.97
N ALA A 201 -20.92 -13.88 -5.21
CA ALA A 201 -22.07 -13.01 -5.49
C ALA A 201 -23.40 -13.74 -5.26
N GLU A 202 -24.24 -13.17 -4.39
CA GLU A 202 -25.60 -13.68 -4.09
C GLU A 202 -26.70 -13.04 -4.97
N GLY A 203 -26.34 -12.02 -5.76
CA GLY A 203 -27.27 -11.30 -6.63
C GLY A 203 -27.68 -12.10 -7.89
N ARG A 204 -28.63 -11.54 -8.66
CA ARG A 204 -29.09 -12.13 -9.94
C ARG A 204 -27.95 -12.29 -10.96
N ALA A 205 -27.05 -11.31 -11.04
CA ALA A 205 -25.85 -11.43 -11.84
C ALA A 205 -24.72 -12.01 -10.97
N LYS A 206 -24.17 -13.14 -11.41
CA LYS A 206 -23.02 -13.80 -10.76
C LYS A 206 -21.70 -13.52 -11.47
N GLU A 207 -21.77 -13.19 -12.75
CA GLU A 207 -20.63 -12.88 -13.59
C GLU A 207 -20.92 -11.70 -14.51
N VAL A 208 -19.85 -11.13 -15.06
CA VAL A 208 -19.91 -10.04 -16.03
C VAL A 208 -18.89 -10.29 -17.14
N SER A 209 -19.26 -10.02 -18.39
CA SER A 209 -18.33 -10.14 -19.50
C SER A 209 -17.22 -9.08 -19.42
N LEU A 210 -16.00 -9.48 -19.72
CA LEU A 210 -14.85 -8.60 -19.89
C LEU A 210 -14.75 -8.13 -21.33
N VAL A 211 -14.14 -6.97 -21.53
CA VAL A 211 -13.79 -6.46 -22.86
C VAL A 211 -12.86 -7.45 -23.56
N ASP A 212 -13.07 -7.65 -24.86
CA ASP A 212 -12.22 -8.53 -25.64
C ASP A 212 -11.03 -7.74 -26.20
N ASN A 213 -9.90 -7.80 -25.51
CA ASN A 213 -8.64 -7.20 -25.93
C ASN A 213 -7.45 -8.02 -25.39
N ASP A 214 -6.24 -7.59 -25.76
CA ASP A 214 -5.01 -8.33 -25.48
C ASP A 214 -4.42 -8.07 -24.08
N PHE A 215 -4.99 -7.16 -23.30
CA PHE A 215 -4.44 -6.79 -21.99
C PHE A 215 -4.70 -7.85 -20.93
N VAL A 216 -3.77 -7.98 -19.99
CA VAL A 216 -3.92 -8.84 -18.80
C VAL A 216 -5.05 -8.34 -17.90
N ILE A 217 -5.15 -7.02 -17.74
CA ILE A 217 -6.17 -6.37 -16.92
C ILE A 217 -7.19 -5.68 -17.83
N LYS A 218 -8.41 -6.22 -17.82
CA LYS A 218 -9.51 -5.81 -18.70
C LYS A 218 -10.64 -5.19 -17.90
N THR A 219 -11.28 -4.22 -18.52
CA THR A 219 -12.50 -3.60 -18.00
C THR A 219 -13.70 -4.54 -18.19
N LYS A 220 -14.69 -4.38 -17.31
CA LYS A 220 -16.01 -5.01 -17.47
C LYS A 220 -16.72 -4.34 -18.65
N LYS A 221 -17.37 -5.11 -19.53
CA LYS A 221 -18.17 -4.57 -20.64
C LYS A 221 -19.30 -3.70 -20.09
N THR A 222 -19.35 -2.45 -20.52
CA THR A 222 -20.47 -1.52 -20.25
C THR A 222 -21.03 -1.02 -21.58
N ARG A 223 -22.24 -0.45 -21.57
CA ARG A 223 -22.87 0.09 -22.78
C ARG A 223 -22.10 1.29 -23.40
N GLY A 224 -21.13 1.85 -22.69
CA GLY A 224 -20.27 2.95 -23.16
C GLY A 224 -18.86 2.48 -23.51
N LYS A 225 -18.45 2.74 -24.76
CA LYS A 225 -17.18 2.43 -25.42
C LYS A 225 -15.92 2.67 -24.56
N ASN A 226 -15.41 1.65 -23.88
CA ASN A 226 -14.03 1.60 -23.41
C ASN A 226 -13.48 0.20 -23.67
N GLU A 227 -13.13 -0.06 -24.94
CA GLU A 227 -12.60 -1.35 -25.41
C GLU A 227 -11.06 -1.43 -25.33
N GLY A 228 -10.40 -0.31 -25.02
CA GLY A 228 -8.95 -0.22 -24.88
C GLY A 228 -8.43 -0.59 -23.50
N GLN A 229 -7.24 -0.06 -23.20
CA GLN A 229 -6.56 -0.24 -21.92
C GLN A 229 -7.44 0.19 -20.73
N ALA A 230 -7.39 -0.57 -19.64
CA ALA A 230 -8.15 -0.23 -18.45
C ALA A 230 -7.63 1.03 -17.74
N GLY A 231 -8.54 1.80 -17.13
CA GLY A 231 -8.18 2.96 -16.32
C GLY A 231 -7.56 2.58 -14.97
N ARG A 232 -6.68 3.43 -14.43
CA ARG A 232 -5.91 3.19 -13.19
C ARG A 232 -6.70 2.68 -11.98
N HIS A 233 -7.96 3.09 -11.86
CA HIS A 233 -8.81 2.73 -10.72
C HIS A 233 -9.16 1.24 -10.69
N ILE A 234 -9.03 0.51 -11.80
CA ILE A 234 -9.34 -0.92 -11.83
C ILE A 234 -8.45 -1.73 -10.89
N ILE A 235 -7.17 -1.38 -10.77
CA ILE A 235 -6.21 -2.09 -9.91
C ILE A 235 -6.60 -1.89 -8.44
N THR A 236 -6.92 -0.66 -8.06
CA THR A 236 -7.41 -0.36 -6.71
C THR A 236 -8.69 -1.12 -6.41
N ASN A 237 -9.64 -1.16 -7.35
CA ASN A 237 -10.90 -1.89 -7.16
C ASN A 237 -10.69 -3.40 -7.04
N LEU A 238 -9.82 -4.00 -7.85
CA LEU A 238 -9.49 -5.42 -7.74
C LEU A 238 -8.87 -5.74 -6.38
N ILE A 239 -7.98 -4.89 -5.88
CA ILE A 239 -7.38 -5.06 -4.55
C ILE A 239 -8.43 -4.89 -3.46
N THR A 240 -9.36 -3.93 -3.56
CA THR A 240 -10.48 -3.80 -2.62
C THR A 240 -11.35 -5.05 -2.60
N ASP A 241 -11.71 -5.60 -3.78
CA ASP A 241 -12.48 -6.84 -3.88
C ASP A 241 -11.74 -8.02 -3.21
N ILE A 242 -10.41 -8.10 -3.37
CA ILE A 242 -9.56 -9.12 -2.74
C ILE A 242 -9.52 -8.92 -1.22
N SER A 243 -9.30 -7.69 -0.77
CA SER A 243 -9.28 -7.31 0.65
C SER A 243 -10.59 -7.70 1.35
N GLU A 244 -11.74 -7.40 0.75
CA GLU A 244 -13.04 -7.80 1.25
C GLU A 244 -13.22 -9.34 1.26
N PHE A 245 -12.76 -10.01 0.21
CA PHE A 245 -12.88 -11.47 0.09
C PHE A 245 -12.12 -12.22 1.20
N PHE A 246 -10.92 -11.75 1.54
CA PHE A 246 -10.07 -12.32 2.59
C PHE A 246 -10.27 -11.67 3.97
N LYS A 247 -11.08 -10.61 4.06
CA LYS A 247 -11.29 -9.81 5.28
C LYS A 247 -9.97 -9.22 5.83
N ILE A 248 -9.11 -8.74 4.94
CA ILE A 248 -7.85 -8.06 5.27
C ILE A 248 -7.94 -6.58 4.86
N ASN A 249 -7.44 -5.68 5.70
CA ASN A 249 -7.59 -4.22 5.52
C ASN A 249 -6.28 -3.49 5.19
N PHE A 250 -5.13 -4.18 5.26
CA PHE A 250 -3.80 -3.60 5.01
C PHE A 250 -3.31 -3.80 3.56
N LEU A 251 -4.05 -4.54 2.74
CA LEU A 251 -3.65 -4.85 1.37
C LEU A 251 -3.85 -3.63 0.47
N THR A 252 -2.76 -3.18 -0.14
CA THR A 252 -2.68 -2.07 -1.08
C THR A 252 -1.67 -2.43 -2.18
N PRO A 253 -1.68 -1.78 -3.35
CA PRO A 253 -0.69 -2.09 -4.37
C PRO A 253 0.75 -2.00 -3.86
N ASN A 254 1.04 -0.98 -3.05
CA ASN A 254 2.36 -0.74 -2.50
C ASN A 254 2.75 -1.76 -1.42
N THR A 255 1.81 -2.21 -0.56
CA THR A 255 2.11 -3.26 0.42
C THR A 255 2.38 -4.61 -0.24
N ILE A 256 1.70 -4.92 -1.36
CA ILE A 256 1.99 -6.13 -2.15
C ILE A 256 3.40 -6.06 -2.78
N VAL A 257 3.76 -4.95 -3.44
CA VAL A 257 5.12 -4.77 -4.00
C VAL A 257 6.19 -4.89 -2.91
N ARG A 258 5.97 -4.26 -1.75
CA ARG A 258 6.90 -4.36 -0.61
C ARG A 258 6.99 -5.77 -0.04
N SER A 259 5.89 -6.53 -0.06
CA SER A 259 5.88 -7.95 0.33
C SER A 259 6.81 -8.77 -0.58
N GLY A 260 6.81 -8.47 -1.88
CA GLY A 260 7.75 -9.03 -2.85
C GLY A 260 9.21 -8.69 -2.57
N HIS A 261 9.50 -7.41 -2.29
CA HIS A 261 10.84 -7.00 -1.89
C HIS A 261 11.29 -7.69 -0.60
N LEU A 262 10.38 -7.84 0.37
CA LEU A 262 10.63 -8.55 1.63
C LEU A 262 10.89 -10.03 1.41
N TYR A 263 10.18 -10.68 0.49
CA TYR A 263 10.46 -12.07 0.12
C TYR A 263 11.88 -12.20 -0.46
N ARG A 264 12.28 -11.28 -1.35
CA ARG A 264 13.65 -11.30 -1.87
C ARG A 264 14.68 -11.00 -0.79
N ALA A 265 14.39 -10.06 0.11
CA ALA A 265 15.25 -9.78 1.25
C ALA A 265 15.39 -11.01 2.17
N TYR A 266 14.31 -11.75 2.41
CA TYR A 266 14.33 -13.00 3.16
C TYR A 266 15.22 -14.06 2.50
N GLN A 267 15.14 -14.23 1.18
CA GLN A 267 16.03 -15.14 0.45
C GLN A 267 17.51 -14.75 0.64
N LEU A 268 17.83 -13.45 0.50
CA LEU A 268 19.18 -12.93 0.71
C LEU A 268 19.63 -13.04 2.18
N TYR A 269 18.71 -12.91 3.13
CA TYR A 269 18.97 -13.13 4.55
C TYR A 269 19.36 -14.59 4.82
N LYS A 270 18.69 -15.57 4.21
CA LYS A 270 19.07 -16.98 4.36
C LYS A 270 20.46 -17.28 3.81
N GLU A 271 20.86 -16.58 2.76
CA GLU A 271 22.18 -16.74 2.15
C GLU A 271 23.31 -16.05 2.95
N ARG A 272 23.03 -14.90 3.58
CA ARG A 272 24.05 -14.01 4.15
C ARG A 272 24.00 -13.84 5.67
N GLY A 273 22.85 -14.07 6.27
CA GLY A 273 22.59 -13.86 7.71
C GLY A 273 22.43 -12.40 8.16
N VAL A 274 22.40 -11.42 7.25
CA VAL A 274 22.32 -9.98 7.61
C VAL A 274 21.56 -9.15 6.57
N ILE A 275 20.87 -8.08 7.01
CA ILE A 275 20.18 -7.11 6.13
C ILE A 275 20.86 -5.72 6.17
N ASP A 276 21.83 -5.53 5.30
CA ASP A 276 22.58 -4.29 5.16
C ASP A 276 22.17 -3.47 3.91
N ASN A 277 22.87 -2.36 3.65
CA ASN A 277 22.59 -1.55 2.46
C ASN A 277 22.89 -2.32 1.16
N ALA A 278 23.82 -3.28 1.16
CA ALA A 278 24.15 -4.06 -0.03
C ALA A 278 22.98 -4.95 -0.46
N VAL A 279 22.25 -5.55 0.50
CA VAL A 279 20.99 -6.25 0.23
C VAL A 279 19.97 -5.34 -0.43
N ARG A 280 19.78 -4.12 0.10
CA ARG A 280 18.81 -3.15 -0.44
C ARG A 280 19.20 -2.68 -1.86
N TYR A 281 20.49 -2.46 -2.11
CA TYR A 281 20.99 -2.14 -3.45
C TYR A 281 20.78 -3.28 -4.43
N GLN A 282 20.98 -4.53 -4.01
CA GLN A 282 20.76 -5.70 -4.85
C GLN A 282 19.28 -5.85 -5.23
N ILE A 283 18.35 -5.64 -4.29
CA ILE A 283 16.91 -5.64 -4.60
C ILE A 283 16.57 -4.55 -5.62
N ILE A 284 17.12 -3.34 -5.49
CA ILE A 284 16.93 -2.26 -6.47
C ILE A 284 17.38 -2.70 -7.87
N ASP A 285 18.52 -3.40 -7.96
CA ASP A 285 19.11 -3.82 -9.24
C ASP A 285 18.34 -5.00 -9.86
N GLU A 286 17.95 -6.00 -9.07
CA GLU A 286 17.19 -7.18 -9.53
C GLU A 286 15.78 -6.82 -9.97
N PHE A 287 15.11 -5.94 -9.23
CA PHE A 287 13.84 -5.37 -9.62
C PHE A 287 14.02 -4.23 -10.65
N ASN A 288 15.24 -3.91 -11.08
CA ASN A 288 15.53 -2.87 -12.08
C ASN A 288 14.73 -1.57 -11.86
N LEU A 289 14.74 -1.08 -10.61
CA LEU A 289 13.93 0.08 -10.21
C LEU A 289 14.59 1.37 -10.72
N ASN A 290 13.87 2.15 -11.54
CA ASN A 290 14.35 3.44 -12.02
C ASN A 290 14.18 4.53 -10.93
N VAL A 291 15.11 4.54 -9.97
CA VAL A 291 15.07 5.42 -8.79
C VAL A 291 16.45 5.95 -8.43
N ASN A 292 16.50 7.07 -7.69
CA ASN A 292 17.73 7.48 -7.02
C ASN A 292 18.08 6.43 -5.95
N ARG A 293 19.15 5.66 -6.17
CA ARG A 293 19.50 4.50 -5.36
C ARG A 293 19.71 4.85 -3.88
N VAL A 294 20.41 5.94 -3.58
CA VAL A 294 20.68 6.37 -2.18
C VAL A 294 19.38 6.69 -1.45
N ARG A 295 18.50 7.49 -2.07
CA ARG A 295 17.20 7.83 -1.50
C ARG A 295 16.29 6.60 -1.36
N ALA A 296 16.31 5.70 -2.33
CA ALA A 296 15.54 4.47 -2.31
C ALA A 296 16.00 3.55 -1.16
N VAL A 297 17.30 3.36 -0.97
CA VAL A 297 17.86 2.60 0.16
C VAL A 297 17.42 3.19 1.49
N TYR A 298 17.48 4.52 1.64
CA TYR A 298 17.01 5.18 2.87
C TYR A 298 15.53 4.87 3.14
N SER A 299 14.66 4.99 2.13
CA SER A 299 13.24 4.63 2.27
C SER A 299 12.99 3.14 2.47
N MET A 300 13.88 2.27 1.98
CA MET A 300 13.79 0.82 2.15
C MET A 300 14.14 0.39 3.57
N LYS A 301 14.93 1.14 4.33
CA LYS A 301 15.24 0.79 5.73
C LYS A 301 13.99 0.69 6.61
N ASP A 302 12.98 1.49 6.31
CA ASP A 302 11.72 1.53 7.05
C ASP A 302 10.90 0.23 6.93
N TYR A 303 11.16 -0.62 5.93
CA TYR A 303 10.39 -1.86 5.73
C TYR A 303 11.20 -3.09 5.31
N ILE A 304 12.46 -2.93 4.91
CA ILE A 304 13.41 -4.01 4.65
C ILE A 304 14.45 -3.96 5.76
N ASN A 305 14.19 -4.70 6.83
CA ASN A 305 15.06 -4.86 7.99
C ASN A 305 14.86 -6.27 8.58
N GLU A 306 15.71 -6.66 9.52
CA GLU A 306 15.69 -8.02 10.08
C GLU A 306 14.44 -8.30 10.91
N GLU A 307 13.94 -7.30 11.63
CA GLU A 307 12.72 -7.41 12.45
C GLU A 307 11.51 -7.76 11.57
N GLU A 308 11.29 -7.01 10.48
CA GLU A 308 10.19 -7.27 9.54
C GLU A 308 10.32 -8.63 8.85
N ILE A 309 11.54 -9.07 8.52
CA ILE A 309 11.76 -10.40 7.93
C ILE A 309 11.46 -11.51 8.93
N LYS A 310 11.99 -11.39 10.16
CA LYS A 310 11.75 -12.37 11.23
C LYS A 310 10.28 -12.43 11.60
N LYS A 311 9.60 -11.29 11.62
CA LYS A 311 8.16 -11.18 11.86
C LYS A 311 7.33 -11.82 10.75
N LEU A 312 7.67 -11.56 9.49
CA LEU A 312 6.89 -12.05 8.35
C LEU A 312 7.14 -13.52 8.00
N TYR A 313 8.37 -14.01 8.21
CA TYR A 313 8.83 -15.36 7.85
C TYR A 313 9.29 -16.16 9.09
N ALA A 314 8.66 -15.93 10.24
CA ALA A 314 9.06 -16.58 11.50
C ALA A 314 8.97 -18.11 11.40
N GLU A 315 7.87 -18.61 10.84
CA GLU A 315 7.61 -20.03 10.65
C GLU A 315 8.65 -20.66 9.71
N GLU A 316 8.94 -20.01 8.58
CA GLU A 316 9.91 -20.50 7.59
C GLU A 316 11.37 -20.44 8.07
N LEU A 317 11.65 -19.59 9.06
CA LEU A 317 12.94 -19.51 9.76
C LEU A 317 13.03 -20.45 10.96
N GLY A 318 11.93 -21.08 11.37
CA GLY A 318 11.88 -21.95 12.55
C GLY A 318 12.02 -21.21 13.88
N LEU A 319 11.69 -19.91 13.91
CA LEU A 319 11.72 -19.10 15.12
C LEU A 319 10.52 -19.47 16.00
N LYS A 320 10.73 -19.64 17.31
CA LYS A 320 9.66 -19.83 18.29
C LYS A 320 9.14 -18.48 18.76
N ASP A 321 7.90 -18.43 19.23
CA ASP A 321 7.22 -17.21 19.71
C ASP A 321 8.03 -16.39 20.75
N GLU A 322 8.98 -17.01 21.45
CA GLU A 322 9.83 -16.35 22.46
C GLU A 322 10.97 -15.50 21.87
N GLU A 323 11.30 -15.64 20.59
CA GLU A 323 12.38 -14.87 19.91
C GLU A 323 11.86 -13.65 19.11
N LEU A 324 10.55 -13.38 19.20
CA LEU A 324 9.85 -12.29 18.49
C LEU A 324 9.67 -11.01 19.33
N ILE A 325 10.30 -10.93 20.51
CA ILE A 325 10.18 -9.80 21.47
C ILE A 325 11.30 -8.78 21.28
#